data_AF-A0A2E4HN54-F1
#
_entry.id   AF-A0A2E4HN54-F1
#
_cell.length_a   1.000
_cell.length_b   1.000
_cell.length_c   1.000
_cell.angle_alpha   90.00
_cell.angle_beta   90.00
_cell.angle_gamma   90.00
#
_symmetry.space_group_name_H-M   'P 1'
#
loop_
_entity.id
_entity.type
_entity.pdbx_description
1 polymer ?
#
loop_
_entity_poly.entity_id
_entity_poly.type
_entity_poly.pdbx_seq_one_letter_code
_entity_poly.pdbx_strand_id
1 'polypeptide(L)'
;MELQKKINDNLKNKKEVIELYVRPKHTNSINVEQFSWTHKGILVMEAANYYADGDLIQLLRDSILSYEDLGNKITGKSLYRYPKLSLPREKLNVVNEKYDSKVIRDYDSADYLIVSEKYFTSSVDNSWNSVGFNSSHELLIKLEKGKEFFDPDYYNEVVDFVSQDVNRVYIINSGYYYGNNSNQYSDHENRVADWLKSFNDLKSGDGYTHFIKPAEEKRYMYLCKNMHRVILDNDLTSLATEDSVPLDRNSYIQITKMLKSDDEDNRAVALEIMANCQTDESHTYLALLFAFQHEYMRYHKNWNHVNFKALRQKFDEYIRSSEWTRGYSYDYLVKTLSRNNALTEYAMRIIAKSMFEQVLSSTFGITGNSVFEIDESVLTLREEWLSKVNGARVFEVVEEDLPF
;
A
#
# COMPACT_ATOMS: atom_id res chain seq x y z
N MET A 1 -8.67 -11.13 11.94
CA MET A 1 -9.10 -12.56 11.91
C MET A 1 -10.28 -12.83 10.98
N GLU A 2 -11.42 -12.15 11.09
CA GLU A 2 -12.59 -12.45 10.23
C GLU A 2 -12.37 -12.13 8.74
N LEU A 3 -11.74 -10.99 8.42
CA LEU A 3 -11.41 -10.59 7.05
C LEU A 3 -10.42 -11.56 6.37
N GLN A 4 -9.38 -11.98 7.11
CA GLN A 4 -8.39 -12.96 6.65
C GLN A 4 -9.03 -14.29 6.28
N LYS A 5 -9.95 -14.78 7.12
CA LYS A 5 -10.70 -16.01 6.84
C LYS A 5 -11.53 -15.87 5.58
N LYS A 6 -12.25 -14.75 5.41
CA LYS A 6 -13.05 -14.47 4.20
C LYS A 6 -12.21 -14.44 2.93
N ILE A 7 -11.05 -13.78 2.95
CA ILE A 7 -10.14 -13.73 1.80
C ILE A 7 -9.60 -15.13 1.48
N ASN A 8 -9.14 -15.87 2.49
CA ASN A 8 -8.67 -17.23 2.30
C ASN A 8 -9.76 -18.16 1.74
N ASP A 9 -11.00 -18.01 2.21
CA ASP A 9 -12.14 -18.77 1.70
C ASP A 9 -12.47 -18.41 0.24
N ASN A 10 -12.44 -17.11 -0.12
CA ASN A 10 -12.65 -16.66 -1.50
C ASN A 10 -11.58 -17.23 -2.45
N LEU A 11 -10.30 -17.15 -2.06
CA LEU A 11 -9.18 -17.68 -2.84
C LEU A 11 -9.22 -19.21 -2.95
N LYS A 12 -9.51 -19.91 -1.84
CA LYS A 12 -9.61 -21.37 -1.80
C LYS A 12 -10.74 -21.88 -2.70
N ASN A 13 -11.88 -21.20 -2.69
CA ASN A 13 -13.04 -21.54 -3.51
C ASN A 13 -12.93 -21.02 -4.95
N LYS A 14 -11.88 -20.25 -5.27
CA LYS A 14 -11.65 -19.65 -6.59
C LYS A 14 -12.90 -18.97 -7.15
N LYS A 15 -13.53 -18.12 -6.34
CA LYS A 15 -14.74 -17.41 -6.78
C LYS A 15 -14.41 -16.53 -7.99
N GLU A 16 -14.80 -16.96 -9.18
CA GLU A 16 -14.56 -16.19 -10.40
C GLU A 16 -15.43 -14.93 -10.38
N VAL A 17 -14.87 -13.83 -10.84
CA VAL A 17 -15.52 -12.55 -11.01
C VAL A 17 -15.83 -12.37 -12.48
N ILE A 18 -17.12 -12.27 -12.79
CA ILE A 18 -17.62 -12.01 -14.12
C ILE A 18 -18.20 -10.61 -14.16
N GLU A 19 -17.65 -9.74 -15.00
CA GLU A 19 -18.31 -8.47 -15.29
C GLU A 19 -19.36 -8.69 -16.38
N LEU A 20 -20.60 -8.31 -16.08
CA LEU A 20 -21.69 -8.17 -17.03
C LEU A 20 -21.78 -6.69 -17.40
N TYR A 21 -21.35 -6.38 -18.61
CA TYR A 21 -21.41 -5.03 -19.15
C TYR A 21 -22.69 -4.84 -19.94
N VAL A 22 -23.49 -3.86 -19.51
CA VAL A 22 -24.73 -3.47 -20.19
C VAL A 22 -24.54 -2.08 -20.77
N ARG A 23 -24.65 -1.94 -22.09
CA ARG A 23 -24.63 -0.66 -22.81
C ARG A 23 -26.05 -0.09 -22.80
N PRO A 24 -26.35 0.92 -21.96
CA PRO A 24 -27.59 1.66 -22.14
C PRO A 24 -27.53 2.36 -23.49
N LYS A 25 -28.35 1.92 -24.45
CA LYS A 25 -28.79 2.79 -25.55
C LYS A 25 -30.14 3.38 -25.12
N HIS A 26 -30.60 4.43 -25.79
CA HIS A 26 -31.96 4.95 -25.63
C HIS A 26 -32.98 3.94 -26.21
N THR A 27 -33.10 2.76 -25.60
CA THR A 27 -33.94 1.65 -26.05
C THR A 27 -34.72 1.06 -24.88
N ASN A 28 -35.96 0.65 -25.13
CA ASN A 28 -36.82 -0.04 -24.15
C ASN A 28 -36.52 -1.54 -24.02
N SER A 29 -35.48 -2.03 -24.71
CA SER A 29 -35.04 -3.42 -24.73
C SER A 29 -33.52 -3.52 -24.79
N ILE A 30 -32.99 -4.63 -24.29
CA ILE A 30 -31.60 -5.08 -24.30
C ILE A 30 -31.49 -6.15 -25.36
N ASN A 31 -30.66 -5.91 -26.37
CA ASN A 31 -30.31 -6.92 -27.37
C ASN A 31 -28.90 -7.48 -27.14
N VAL A 32 -28.53 -8.48 -27.94
CA VAL A 32 -27.24 -9.17 -27.89
C VAL A 32 -26.02 -8.24 -28.04
N GLU A 33 -26.16 -7.11 -28.75
CA GLU A 33 -25.05 -6.15 -28.92
C GLU A 33 -24.86 -5.24 -27.69
N GLN A 34 -25.86 -5.17 -26.81
CA GLN A 34 -25.90 -4.29 -25.66
C GLN A 34 -25.47 -4.97 -24.37
N PHE A 35 -25.26 -6.29 -24.38
CA PHE A 35 -24.85 -7.02 -23.20
C PHE A 35 -23.67 -7.93 -23.55
N SER A 36 -22.64 -7.86 -22.72
CA SER A 36 -21.43 -8.67 -22.89
C SER A 36 -20.93 -9.07 -21.53
N TRP A 37 -20.26 -10.21 -21.43
CA TRP A 37 -19.64 -10.65 -20.20
C TRP A 37 -18.15 -10.86 -20.39
N THR A 38 -17.38 -10.54 -19.36
CA THR A 38 -15.93 -10.70 -19.36
C THR A 38 -15.47 -11.29 -18.04
N HIS A 39 -14.65 -12.33 -18.11
CA HIS A 39 -13.95 -12.83 -16.94
C HIS A 39 -12.93 -11.80 -16.46
N LYS A 40 -13.13 -11.29 -15.25
CA LYS A 40 -12.27 -10.28 -14.62
C LYS A 40 -11.20 -10.90 -13.73
N GLY A 41 -11.48 -12.07 -13.17
CA GLY A 41 -10.50 -12.90 -12.50
C GLY A 41 -11.02 -13.51 -11.21
N ILE A 42 -10.19 -13.65 -10.17
CA ILE A 42 -10.61 -14.32 -8.92
C ILE A 42 -10.87 -13.29 -7.82
N LEU A 43 -12.01 -13.39 -7.15
CA LEU A 43 -12.40 -12.49 -6.06
C LEU A 43 -11.38 -12.58 -4.91
N VAL A 44 -10.92 -11.41 -4.47
CA VAL A 44 -10.15 -11.27 -3.24
C VAL A 44 -11.08 -10.81 -2.12
N MET A 45 -11.67 -9.63 -2.27
CA MET A 45 -12.53 -9.01 -1.26
C MET A 45 -13.43 -7.92 -1.84
N GLU A 46 -14.43 -7.53 -1.06
CA GLU A 46 -15.20 -6.30 -1.25
C GLU A 46 -14.79 -5.29 -0.17
N ALA A 47 -14.55 -4.04 -0.56
CA ALA A 47 -14.07 -3.00 0.35
C ALA A 47 -14.69 -1.64 0.03
N ALA A 48 -14.81 -0.77 1.04
CA ALA A 48 -15.27 0.61 0.82
C ALA A 48 -14.18 1.51 0.17
N ASN A 49 -12.94 1.03 0.11
CA ASN A 49 -11.80 1.80 -0.35
C ASN A 49 -11.37 1.39 -1.77
N TYR A 50 -10.99 2.39 -2.56
CA TYR A 50 -10.43 2.23 -3.91
C TYR A 50 -9.16 1.36 -3.91
N TYR A 51 -8.36 1.50 -2.86
CA TYR A 51 -7.14 0.70 -2.66
C TYR A 51 -7.43 -0.36 -1.60
N ALA A 52 -7.21 -1.62 -1.93
CA ALA A 52 -7.19 -2.70 -0.95
C ALA A 52 -5.78 -2.91 -0.35
N ASP A 53 -4.81 -2.07 -0.75
CA ASP A 53 -3.39 -2.19 -0.48
C ASP A 53 -3.09 -2.40 1.00
N GLY A 54 -3.68 -1.59 1.89
CA GLY A 54 -3.40 -1.67 3.33
C GLY A 54 -3.77 -3.01 3.95
N ASP A 55 -5.00 -3.48 3.71
CA ASP A 55 -5.50 -4.73 4.28
C ASP A 55 -4.82 -5.95 3.64
N LEU A 56 -4.63 -5.96 2.33
CA LEU A 56 -3.91 -7.03 1.62
C LEU A 56 -2.44 -7.10 2.03
N ILE A 57 -1.74 -5.97 2.13
CA ILE A 57 -0.33 -5.94 2.53
C ILE A 57 -0.18 -6.42 3.96
N GLN A 58 -1.05 -5.99 4.88
CA GLN A 58 -0.98 -6.47 6.26
C GLN A 58 -1.19 -7.99 6.34
N LEU A 59 -2.16 -8.53 5.61
CA LEU A 59 -2.40 -9.97 5.54
C LEU A 59 -1.21 -10.74 4.99
N LEU A 60 -0.53 -10.19 3.99
CA LEU A 60 0.69 -10.76 3.43
C LEU A 60 1.81 -10.77 4.46
N ARG A 61 2.07 -9.63 5.10
CA ARG A 61 3.09 -9.50 6.16
C ARG A 61 2.85 -10.50 7.30
N ASP A 62 1.60 -10.67 7.73
CA ASP A 62 1.23 -11.59 8.81
C ASP A 62 1.40 -13.08 8.43
N SER A 63 1.47 -13.40 7.13
CA SER A 63 1.47 -14.79 6.63
C SER A 63 2.83 -15.25 6.11
N ILE A 64 3.82 -14.35 6.03
CA ILE A 64 5.16 -14.58 5.48
C ILE A 64 6.13 -14.99 6.59
N LEU A 65 7.21 -15.67 6.23
CA LEU A 65 8.28 -16.03 7.17
C LEU A 65 8.79 -14.80 7.92
N SER A 66 8.87 -14.89 9.24
CA SER A 66 9.51 -13.85 10.05
C SER A 66 10.97 -13.68 9.65
N TYR A 67 11.43 -12.42 9.71
CA TYR A 67 12.83 -12.02 9.48
C TYR A 67 13.80 -12.73 10.44
N GLU A 68 13.35 -13.02 11.66
CA GLU A 68 14.11 -13.79 12.64
C GLU A 68 14.50 -15.16 12.03
N ASP A 69 15.82 -15.39 11.96
CA ASP A 69 16.50 -16.53 11.32
C ASP A 69 16.47 -16.59 9.79
N LEU A 70 16.14 -15.52 9.07
CA LEU A 70 16.07 -15.54 7.61
C LEU A 70 17.38 -16.01 6.96
N GLY A 71 18.53 -15.49 7.42
CA GLY A 71 19.85 -15.89 6.92
C GLY A 71 20.11 -17.40 7.04
N ASN A 72 19.85 -17.96 8.21
CA ASN A 72 19.98 -19.41 8.45
C ASN A 72 19.03 -20.21 7.55
N LYS A 73 17.78 -19.76 7.37
CA LYS A 73 16.79 -20.44 6.53
C LYS A 73 17.20 -20.49 5.07
N ILE A 74 17.80 -19.43 4.53
CA ILE A 74 18.19 -19.35 3.12
C ILE A 74 19.58 -19.92 2.83
N THR A 75 20.33 -20.34 3.85
CA THR A 75 21.71 -20.82 3.67
C THR A 75 21.77 -22.08 2.80
N GLY A 76 22.52 -22.04 1.69
CA GLY A 76 22.63 -23.14 0.73
C GLY A 76 21.36 -23.38 -0.10
N LYS A 77 20.42 -22.43 -0.13
CA LYS A 77 19.09 -22.58 -0.74
C LYS A 77 18.96 -21.87 -2.08
N SER A 78 17.99 -22.31 -2.87
CA SER A 78 17.61 -21.70 -4.12
C SER A 78 16.49 -20.68 -3.96
N LEU A 79 16.64 -19.54 -4.61
CA LEU A 79 15.74 -18.40 -4.53
C LEU A 79 15.16 -18.10 -5.92
N TYR A 80 13.86 -17.85 -6.00
CA TYR A 80 13.23 -17.32 -7.21
C TYR A 80 12.80 -15.87 -7.02
N ARG A 81 13.01 -15.05 -8.05
CA ARG A 81 12.66 -13.62 -8.04
C ARG A 81 11.39 -13.37 -8.82
N TYR A 82 10.34 -12.92 -8.14
CA TYR A 82 9.14 -12.44 -8.83
C TYR A 82 9.41 -11.12 -9.57
N PRO A 83 8.52 -10.72 -10.51
CA PRO A 83 8.58 -9.40 -11.11
C PRO A 83 8.36 -8.27 -10.09
N LYS A 84 8.71 -7.03 -10.47
CA LYS A 84 8.42 -5.80 -9.71
C LYS A 84 9.08 -5.72 -8.32
N LEU A 85 10.20 -6.42 -8.11
CA LEU A 85 11.01 -6.28 -6.90
C LEU A 85 11.67 -4.91 -6.83
N SER A 86 11.76 -4.43 -5.60
CA SER A 86 12.54 -3.26 -5.16
C SER A 86 13.97 -3.67 -4.81
N LEU A 87 14.20 -4.95 -4.46
CA LEU A 87 15.51 -5.52 -4.13
C LEU A 87 16.55 -5.31 -5.25
N PRO A 88 17.60 -4.51 -4.99
CA PRO A 88 18.71 -4.31 -5.92
C PRO A 88 19.47 -5.60 -6.20
N ARG A 89 20.04 -5.72 -7.41
CA ARG A 89 20.85 -6.89 -7.78
C ARG A 89 22.12 -7.01 -6.92
N GLU A 90 22.77 -5.89 -6.64
CA GLU A 90 23.99 -5.84 -5.82
C GLU A 90 23.72 -6.34 -4.41
N LYS A 91 22.66 -5.86 -3.75
CA LYS A 91 22.24 -6.34 -2.42
C LYS A 91 21.92 -7.83 -2.42
N LEU A 92 21.28 -8.35 -3.47
CA LEU A 92 21.05 -9.78 -3.59
C LEU A 92 22.35 -10.58 -3.78
N ASN A 93 23.36 -10.01 -4.46
CA ASN A 93 24.66 -10.68 -4.58
C ASN A 93 25.35 -10.78 -3.22
N VAL A 94 25.30 -9.72 -2.40
CA VAL A 94 25.81 -9.75 -1.01
C VAL A 94 25.15 -10.88 -0.22
N VAL A 95 23.82 -11.01 -0.30
CA VAL A 95 23.08 -12.10 0.34
C VAL A 95 23.52 -13.47 -0.19
N ASN A 96 23.62 -13.63 -1.51
CA ASN A 96 24.02 -14.91 -2.12
C ASN A 96 25.43 -15.34 -1.71
N GLU A 97 26.38 -14.40 -1.67
CA GLU A 97 27.76 -14.66 -1.25
C GLU A 97 27.83 -15.02 0.23
N LYS A 98 27.11 -14.29 1.09
CA LYS A 98 27.12 -14.51 2.54
C LYS A 98 26.48 -15.84 2.94
N TYR A 99 25.39 -16.21 2.28
CA TYR A 99 24.57 -17.37 2.65
C TYR A 99 24.68 -18.56 1.70
N ASP A 100 25.59 -18.54 0.73
CA ASP A 100 25.70 -19.58 -0.30
C ASP A 100 24.34 -19.88 -0.99
N SER A 101 23.50 -18.85 -1.13
CA SER A 101 22.21 -18.97 -1.80
C SER A 101 22.34 -18.71 -3.30
N LYS A 102 21.45 -19.30 -4.11
CA LYS A 102 21.49 -19.16 -5.58
C LYS A 102 20.16 -18.76 -6.17
N VAL A 103 20.17 -17.85 -7.13
CA VAL A 103 18.96 -17.49 -7.87
C VAL A 103 18.71 -18.49 -9.00
N ILE A 104 17.49 -19.02 -9.09
CA ILE A 104 17.06 -19.90 -10.18
C ILE A 104 15.90 -19.29 -10.97
N ARG A 105 15.63 -19.84 -12.17
CA ARG A 105 14.64 -19.30 -13.12
C ARG A 105 13.25 -19.90 -12.98
N ASP A 106 13.14 -21.05 -12.33
CA ASP A 106 11.88 -21.75 -12.16
C ASP A 106 11.39 -21.57 -10.72
N TYR A 107 10.18 -21.05 -10.56
CA TYR A 107 9.58 -20.82 -9.24
C TYR A 107 9.01 -22.09 -8.62
N ASP A 108 8.75 -23.12 -9.43
CA ASP A 108 8.25 -24.40 -8.92
C ASP A 108 9.35 -25.14 -8.15
N SER A 109 10.59 -25.10 -8.67
CA SER A 109 11.76 -25.75 -8.07
C SER A 109 12.54 -24.95 -7.02
N ALA A 110 12.22 -23.68 -6.80
CA ALA A 110 12.97 -22.82 -5.87
C ALA A 110 12.65 -23.13 -4.42
N ASP A 111 13.59 -23.11 -3.49
CA ASP A 111 13.27 -23.29 -2.07
C ASP A 111 12.40 -22.12 -1.55
N TYR A 112 12.78 -20.88 -1.91
CA TYR A 112 12.07 -19.66 -1.50
C TYR A 112 11.69 -18.75 -2.66
N LEU A 113 10.62 -17.98 -2.45
CA LEU A 113 9.98 -17.08 -3.41
C LEU A 113 10.11 -15.64 -2.92
N ILE A 114 10.97 -14.85 -3.58
CA ILE A 114 11.16 -13.44 -3.26
C ILE A 114 10.09 -12.63 -3.97
N VAL A 115 9.31 -11.88 -3.20
CA VAL A 115 8.19 -11.06 -3.69
C VAL A 115 8.26 -9.66 -3.10
N SER A 116 7.64 -8.69 -3.78
CA SER A 116 7.45 -7.35 -3.25
C SER A 116 5.96 -7.10 -2.99
N GLU A 117 5.67 -6.21 -2.05
CA GLU A 117 4.30 -5.72 -1.83
C GLU A 117 3.70 -5.14 -3.12
N LYS A 118 4.53 -4.45 -3.91
CA LYS A 118 4.17 -3.90 -5.21
C LYS A 118 3.72 -4.99 -6.20
N TYR A 119 4.34 -6.17 -6.19
CA TYR A 119 3.88 -7.27 -7.03
C TYR A 119 2.46 -7.68 -6.66
N PHE A 120 2.18 -7.86 -5.37
CA PHE A 120 0.86 -8.23 -4.88
C PHE A 120 -0.20 -7.19 -5.22
N THR A 121 0.01 -5.93 -4.87
CA THR A 121 -0.97 -4.85 -5.13
C THR A 121 -1.24 -4.70 -6.63
N SER A 122 -0.21 -4.74 -7.47
CA SER A 122 -0.38 -4.59 -8.91
C SER A 122 -0.98 -5.81 -9.63
N SER A 123 -1.03 -6.97 -8.97
CA SER A 123 -1.70 -8.17 -9.45
C SER A 123 -3.20 -8.17 -9.17
N VAL A 124 -3.63 -7.30 -8.25
CA VAL A 124 -5.04 -7.03 -7.97
C VAL A 124 -5.51 -5.87 -8.85
N ASP A 125 -6.75 -5.97 -9.31
CA ASP A 125 -7.50 -4.88 -9.93
C ASP A 125 -8.79 -4.66 -9.14
N ASN A 126 -9.48 -3.57 -9.42
CA ASN A 126 -10.79 -3.32 -8.85
C ASN A 126 -11.81 -2.88 -9.89
N SER A 127 -13.07 -3.15 -9.58
CA SER A 127 -14.19 -2.54 -10.28
C SER A 127 -14.84 -1.51 -9.37
N TRP A 128 -14.90 -0.27 -9.86
CA TRP A 128 -15.55 0.84 -9.18
C TRP A 128 -16.98 1.03 -9.66
N ASN A 129 -17.86 1.42 -8.74
CA ASN A 129 -19.25 1.76 -8.98
C ASN A 129 -20.06 0.65 -9.66
N SER A 130 -19.63 -0.59 -9.53
CA SER A 130 -20.34 -1.73 -10.06
C SER A 130 -21.15 -2.43 -8.99
N VAL A 131 -22.29 -3.02 -9.35
CA VAL A 131 -23.11 -3.78 -8.39
C VAL A 131 -22.58 -5.20 -8.34
N GLY A 132 -21.99 -5.58 -7.20
CA GLY A 132 -21.53 -6.94 -6.93
C GLY A 132 -22.69 -7.82 -6.45
N PHE A 133 -22.78 -9.02 -7.02
CA PHE A 133 -23.65 -10.10 -6.59
C PHE A 133 -22.77 -11.25 -6.13
N ASN A 134 -22.90 -11.62 -4.85
CA ASN A 134 -22.03 -12.62 -4.22
C ASN A 134 -22.47 -14.07 -4.50
N SER A 135 -23.56 -14.24 -5.26
CA SER A 135 -24.00 -15.51 -5.82
C SER A 135 -24.83 -15.32 -7.09
N SER A 136 -24.87 -16.34 -7.95
CA SER A 136 -25.75 -16.39 -9.12
C SER A 136 -27.22 -16.24 -8.74
N HIS A 137 -27.63 -16.75 -7.57
CA HIS A 137 -29.02 -16.71 -7.13
C HIS A 137 -29.55 -15.28 -6.96
N GLU A 138 -28.75 -14.41 -6.34
CA GLU A 138 -29.10 -12.99 -6.15
C GLU A 138 -29.27 -12.29 -7.50
N LEU A 139 -28.38 -12.58 -8.45
CA LEU A 139 -28.46 -12.02 -9.81
C LEU A 139 -29.69 -12.54 -10.56
N LEU A 140 -29.98 -13.84 -10.50
CA LEU A 140 -31.12 -14.46 -11.19
C LEU A 140 -32.46 -13.85 -10.74
N ILE A 141 -32.63 -13.59 -9.43
CA ILE A 141 -33.81 -12.90 -8.90
C ILE A 141 -33.98 -11.51 -9.54
N LYS A 142 -32.88 -10.82 -9.81
CA LYS A 142 -32.89 -9.48 -10.43
C LYS A 142 -33.13 -9.53 -11.93
N LEU A 143 -32.54 -10.51 -12.61
CA LEU A 143 -32.79 -10.76 -14.04
C LEU A 143 -34.25 -11.10 -14.29
N GLU A 144 -34.88 -11.94 -13.47
CA GLU A 144 -36.32 -12.25 -13.58
C GLU A 144 -37.20 -10.98 -13.49
N LYS A 145 -36.88 -10.07 -12.56
CA LYS A 145 -37.61 -8.79 -12.44
C LYS A 145 -37.47 -7.87 -13.66
N GLY A 146 -36.44 -8.07 -14.48
CA GLY A 146 -36.18 -7.30 -15.70
C GLY A 146 -36.41 -8.07 -16.99
N LYS A 147 -36.99 -9.28 -16.92
CA LYS A 147 -37.13 -10.18 -18.08
C LYS A 147 -37.81 -9.54 -19.28
N GLU A 148 -38.78 -8.66 -19.03
CA GLU A 148 -39.49 -7.90 -20.06
C GLU A 148 -38.59 -6.99 -20.91
N PHE A 149 -37.38 -6.67 -20.44
CA PHE A 149 -36.42 -5.85 -21.16
C PHE A 149 -35.54 -6.66 -22.11
N PHE A 150 -35.58 -7.99 -22.07
CA PHE A 150 -34.75 -8.85 -22.91
C PHE A 150 -35.56 -9.44 -24.06
N ASP A 151 -34.90 -9.68 -25.19
CA ASP A 151 -35.40 -10.65 -26.15
C ASP A 151 -35.49 -12.04 -25.48
N PRO A 152 -36.58 -12.83 -25.67
CA PRO A 152 -36.78 -14.08 -24.93
C PRO A 152 -35.67 -15.12 -25.09
N ASP A 153 -35.14 -15.30 -26.30
CA ASP A 153 -34.08 -16.26 -26.55
C ASP A 153 -32.78 -15.78 -25.90
N TYR A 154 -32.54 -14.47 -25.96
CA TYR A 154 -31.38 -13.86 -25.32
C TYR A 154 -31.44 -13.88 -23.79
N TYR A 155 -32.63 -13.68 -23.21
CA TYR A 155 -32.86 -13.82 -21.77
C TYR A 155 -32.48 -15.20 -21.28
N ASN A 156 -32.92 -16.24 -22.01
CA ASN A 156 -32.62 -17.63 -21.67
C ASN A 156 -31.11 -17.89 -21.74
N GLU A 157 -30.41 -17.35 -22.74
CA GLU A 157 -28.94 -17.47 -22.85
C GLU A 157 -28.23 -16.87 -21.63
N VAL A 158 -28.64 -15.67 -21.18
CA VAL A 158 -28.05 -15.02 -20.00
C VAL A 158 -28.36 -15.81 -18.72
N VAL A 159 -29.59 -16.29 -18.55
CA VAL A 159 -29.98 -17.10 -17.39
C VAL A 159 -29.23 -18.43 -17.36
N ASP A 160 -29.12 -19.11 -18.49
CA ASP A 160 -28.38 -20.36 -18.62
C ASP A 160 -26.91 -20.14 -18.27
N PHE A 161 -26.29 -19.07 -18.77
CA PHE A 161 -24.90 -18.73 -18.42
C PHE A 161 -24.72 -18.46 -16.92
N VAL A 162 -25.58 -17.64 -16.32
CA VAL A 162 -25.48 -17.29 -14.89
C VAL A 162 -25.70 -18.52 -14.00
N SER A 163 -26.56 -19.45 -14.45
CA SER A 163 -26.92 -20.65 -13.70
C SER A 163 -25.85 -21.75 -13.73
N GLN A 164 -24.86 -21.67 -14.63
CA GLN A 164 -23.82 -22.70 -14.78
C GLN A 164 -22.91 -22.87 -13.55
N ASP A 165 -22.67 -21.80 -12.80
CA ASP A 165 -21.82 -21.86 -11.61
C ASP A 165 -22.34 -20.89 -10.54
N VAL A 166 -22.83 -21.48 -9.44
CA VAL A 166 -23.41 -20.77 -8.29
C VAL A 166 -22.37 -20.04 -7.44
N ASN A 167 -21.08 -20.35 -7.60
CA ASN A 167 -20.00 -19.77 -6.81
C ASN A 167 -19.36 -18.54 -7.46
N ARG A 168 -19.81 -18.17 -8.67
CA ARG A 168 -19.37 -16.95 -9.35
C ARG A 168 -19.89 -15.71 -8.67
N VAL A 169 -19.06 -14.68 -8.72
CA VAL A 169 -19.37 -13.32 -8.31
C VAL A 169 -19.63 -12.54 -9.58
N TYR A 170 -20.80 -11.90 -9.67
CA TYR A 170 -21.15 -11.12 -10.83
C TYR A 170 -21.08 -9.64 -10.50
N ILE A 171 -20.45 -8.89 -11.39
CA ILE A 171 -20.32 -7.46 -11.30
C ILE A 171 -21.12 -6.87 -12.45
N ILE A 172 -22.14 -6.06 -12.18
CA ILE A 172 -22.83 -5.34 -13.26
C ILE A 172 -22.24 -3.95 -13.43
N ASN A 173 -21.76 -3.71 -14.64
CA ASN A 173 -21.29 -2.41 -15.09
C ASN A 173 -22.25 -1.88 -16.16
N SER A 174 -23.17 -1.04 -15.73
CA SER A 174 -23.96 -0.21 -16.64
C SER A 174 -23.14 1.05 -16.90
N GLY A 175 -22.54 1.19 -18.08
CA GLY A 175 -21.57 2.25 -18.40
C GLY A 175 -21.88 3.58 -17.71
N TYR A 176 -20.90 4.08 -16.94
CA TYR A 176 -21.02 5.25 -16.09
C TYR A 176 -21.63 6.44 -16.86
N TYR A 177 -22.86 6.82 -16.52
CA TYR A 177 -23.52 8.02 -17.07
C TYR A 177 -22.90 9.26 -16.40
N TYR A 178 -21.70 9.67 -16.82
CA TYR A 178 -21.10 10.96 -16.45
C TYR A 178 -21.87 12.07 -17.16
N GLY A 179 -23.05 12.37 -16.65
CA GLY A 179 -23.93 13.41 -17.17
C GLY A 179 -24.33 14.35 -16.04
N ASN A 180 -23.42 15.25 -15.66
CA ASN A 180 -23.72 16.42 -14.84
C ASN A 180 -24.59 17.46 -15.60
N ASN A 181 -25.38 17.02 -16.58
CA ASN A 181 -26.37 17.80 -17.29
C ASN A 181 -27.75 17.24 -16.92
N SER A 182 -28.17 17.58 -15.71
CA SER A 182 -29.51 17.31 -15.17
C SER A 182 -30.65 18.01 -15.95
N ASN A 183 -30.43 18.50 -17.17
CA ASN A 183 -31.34 19.42 -17.84
C ASN A 183 -31.53 19.20 -19.36
N GLN A 184 -31.12 18.07 -19.95
CA GLN A 184 -31.38 17.87 -21.39
C GLN A 184 -32.36 16.78 -21.80
N TYR A 185 -32.80 15.89 -20.92
CA TYR A 185 -33.88 14.97 -21.28
C TYR A 185 -34.77 14.72 -20.07
N SER A 186 -35.76 15.61 -19.92
CA SER A 186 -36.96 15.33 -19.16
C SER A 186 -37.68 14.13 -19.79
N ASP A 187 -38.27 13.31 -18.91
CA ASP A 187 -39.41 12.43 -19.15
C ASP A 187 -39.14 10.95 -19.51
N HIS A 188 -39.27 10.10 -18.48
CA HIS A 188 -40.13 8.91 -18.45
C HIS A 188 -39.83 7.65 -19.30
N GLU A 189 -38.82 7.60 -20.17
CA GLU A 189 -38.74 6.47 -21.14
C GLU A 189 -37.42 5.67 -21.17
N ASN A 190 -36.66 5.57 -20.08
CA ASN A 190 -35.56 4.60 -20.02
C ASN A 190 -35.72 3.58 -18.89
N ARG A 191 -36.79 2.78 -18.99
CA ARG A 191 -37.14 1.70 -18.04
C ARG A 191 -35.98 0.73 -17.78
N VAL A 192 -35.11 0.53 -18.78
CA VAL A 192 -33.89 -0.27 -18.65
C VAL A 192 -32.87 0.41 -17.74
N ALA A 193 -32.64 1.71 -17.89
CA ALA A 193 -31.75 2.46 -17.01
C ALA A 193 -32.29 2.55 -15.57
N ASP A 194 -33.61 2.71 -15.38
CA ASP A 194 -34.23 2.69 -14.06
C ASP A 194 -34.14 1.31 -13.41
N TRP A 195 -34.35 0.24 -14.18
CA TRP A 195 -34.13 -1.13 -13.72
C TRP A 195 -32.67 -1.35 -13.30
N LEU A 196 -31.68 -0.95 -14.12
CA LEU A 196 -30.26 -1.03 -13.76
C LEU A 196 -29.93 -0.16 -12.53
N LYS A 197 -30.56 1.01 -12.39
CA LYS A 197 -30.40 1.87 -11.21
C LYS A 197 -30.93 1.20 -9.94
N SER A 198 -32.00 0.42 -10.02
CA SER A 198 -32.52 -0.36 -8.88
C SER A 198 -31.55 -1.43 -8.35
N PHE A 199 -30.45 -1.69 -9.07
CA PHE A 199 -29.39 -2.57 -8.61
C PHE A 199 -28.44 -1.79 -7.69
N ASN A 200 -28.27 -0.48 -7.92
CA ASN A 200 -27.47 0.41 -7.08
C ASN A 200 -28.11 0.68 -5.72
N ASP A 201 -29.44 0.60 -5.59
CA ASP A 201 -30.16 0.79 -4.31
C ASP A 201 -29.82 -0.29 -3.26
N LEU A 202 -29.10 -1.35 -3.65
CA LEU A 202 -28.58 -2.38 -2.77
C LEU A 202 -27.14 -2.12 -2.29
N LYS A 203 -26.48 -1.08 -2.81
CA LYS A 203 -25.15 -0.70 -2.35
C LYS A 203 -25.25 -0.16 -0.94
N SER A 204 -24.61 -0.83 0.02
CA SER A 204 -24.41 -0.28 1.37
C SER A 204 -23.33 0.81 1.44
N GLY A 205 -22.94 1.41 0.30
CA GLY A 205 -21.91 2.45 0.17
C GLY A 205 -21.13 2.38 -1.15
N ASP A 206 -20.08 3.18 -1.28
CA ASP A 206 -19.11 3.12 -2.38
C ASP A 206 -18.27 1.82 -2.28
N GLY A 207 -18.82 0.71 -2.77
CA GLY A 207 -18.18 -0.60 -2.75
C GLY A 207 -17.26 -0.82 -3.95
N TYR A 208 -16.06 -1.33 -3.69
CA TYR A 208 -15.11 -1.82 -4.66
C TYR A 208 -15.01 -3.33 -4.58
N THR A 209 -15.12 -4.01 -5.71
CA THR A 209 -14.84 -5.44 -5.80
C THR A 209 -13.41 -5.62 -6.29
N HIS A 210 -12.56 -6.18 -5.43
CA HIS A 210 -11.14 -6.42 -5.70
C HIS A 210 -10.92 -7.84 -6.17
N PHE A 211 -10.22 -8.01 -7.28
CA PHE A 211 -9.98 -9.31 -7.92
C PHE A 211 -8.56 -9.44 -8.48
N ILE A 212 -8.04 -10.67 -8.50
CA ILE A 212 -6.75 -10.98 -9.12
C ILE A 212 -6.93 -10.95 -10.63
N LYS A 213 -6.06 -10.23 -11.36
CA LYS A 213 -6.12 -10.15 -12.82
C LYS A 213 -5.93 -11.54 -13.46
N PRO A 214 -6.61 -11.85 -14.59
CA PRO A 214 -6.55 -13.19 -15.18
C PRO A 214 -5.13 -13.62 -15.57
N ALA A 215 -4.31 -12.67 -16.01
CA ALA A 215 -2.91 -12.91 -16.37
C ALA A 215 -2.02 -13.29 -15.17
N GLU A 216 -2.41 -12.96 -13.94
CA GLU A 216 -1.62 -13.20 -12.73
C GLU A 216 -2.18 -14.34 -11.86
N GLU A 217 -3.40 -14.84 -12.13
CA GLU A 217 -4.08 -15.86 -11.31
C GLU A 217 -3.20 -17.06 -10.96
N LYS A 218 -2.59 -17.70 -11.97
CA LYS A 218 -1.77 -18.90 -11.76
C LYS A 218 -0.63 -18.62 -10.75
N ARG A 219 0.08 -17.51 -10.93
CA ARG A 219 1.22 -17.11 -10.11
C ARG A 219 0.79 -16.69 -8.71
N TYR A 220 -0.26 -15.86 -8.63
CA TYR A 220 -0.81 -15.40 -7.37
C TYR A 220 -1.31 -16.57 -6.51
N MET A 221 -2.08 -17.48 -7.11
CA MET A 221 -2.57 -18.67 -6.41
C MET A 221 -1.45 -19.62 -5.99
N TYR A 222 -0.37 -19.71 -6.78
CA TYR A 222 0.82 -20.46 -6.37
C TYR A 222 1.49 -19.83 -5.14
N LEU A 223 1.62 -18.49 -5.10
CA LEU A 223 2.13 -17.77 -3.92
C LEU A 223 1.27 -18.02 -2.69
N CYS A 224 -0.05 -17.88 -2.80
CA CYS A 224 -0.97 -18.11 -1.69
C CYS A 224 -0.85 -19.52 -1.11
N LYS A 225 -0.66 -20.54 -1.97
CA LYS A 225 -0.46 -21.93 -1.52
C LYS A 225 0.91 -22.18 -0.88
N ASN A 226 1.91 -21.37 -1.23
CA ASN A 226 3.30 -21.53 -0.80
C ASN A 226 3.75 -20.38 0.10
N MET A 227 2.84 -19.75 0.85
CA MET A 227 3.17 -18.55 1.64
C MET A 227 4.30 -18.78 2.66
N HIS A 228 4.41 -20.00 3.19
CA HIS A 228 5.51 -20.43 4.06
C HIS A 228 6.90 -20.45 3.41
N ARG A 229 6.99 -20.28 2.08
CA ARG A 229 8.24 -20.16 1.29
C ARG A 229 8.45 -18.72 0.78
N VAL A 230 7.52 -17.82 1.05
CA VAL A 230 7.59 -16.45 0.56
C VAL A 230 8.50 -15.63 1.48
N ILE A 231 9.29 -14.73 0.89
CA ILE A 231 10.15 -13.77 1.58
C ILE A 231 9.90 -12.39 0.96
N LEU A 232 9.74 -11.35 1.78
CA LEU A 232 9.65 -9.99 1.26
C LEU A 232 11.02 -9.50 0.83
N ASP A 233 11.04 -8.79 -0.29
CA ASP A 233 12.25 -8.21 -0.86
C ASP A 233 12.91 -7.16 0.05
N ASN A 234 12.13 -6.49 0.89
CA ASN A 234 12.61 -5.62 1.96
C ASN A 234 13.39 -6.38 3.04
N ASP A 235 13.02 -7.62 3.36
CA ASP A 235 13.72 -8.43 4.36
C ASP A 235 15.12 -8.80 3.86
N LEU A 236 15.22 -9.22 2.59
CA LEU A 236 16.53 -9.46 1.96
C LEU A 236 17.36 -8.20 1.79
N THR A 237 16.72 -7.05 1.60
CA THR A 237 17.42 -5.75 1.57
C THR A 237 18.04 -5.42 2.92
N SER A 238 17.37 -5.79 4.01
CA SER A 238 17.84 -5.57 5.39
C SER A 238 18.94 -6.56 5.75
N LEU A 239 18.77 -7.82 5.35
CA LEU A 239 19.81 -8.85 5.48
C LEU A 239 21.10 -8.47 4.74
N ALA A 240 20.98 -7.86 3.54
CA ALA A 240 22.13 -7.41 2.76
C ALA A 240 22.93 -6.27 3.43
N THR A 241 22.36 -5.57 4.41
CA THR A 241 23.02 -4.48 5.14
C THR A 241 23.21 -4.78 6.62
N GLU A 242 23.01 -6.03 7.06
CA GLU A 242 23.06 -6.37 8.48
C GLU A 242 24.45 -6.20 9.11
N ASP A 243 25.53 -6.35 8.33
CA ASP A 243 26.92 -6.13 8.77
C ASP A 243 27.41 -4.69 8.49
N SER A 244 26.55 -3.84 7.92
CA SER A 244 26.90 -2.44 7.66
C SER A 244 26.99 -1.64 8.97
N VAL A 245 27.56 -0.44 8.91
CA VAL A 245 27.58 0.47 10.06
C VAL A 245 26.19 1.08 10.27
N PRO A 246 25.63 1.03 11.50
CA PRO A 246 24.39 1.73 11.82
C PRO A 246 24.61 3.25 11.88
N LEU A 247 23.57 4.01 11.52
CA LEU A 247 23.56 5.45 11.72
C LEU A 247 23.40 5.74 13.21
N ASP A 248 24.19 6.69 13.67
CA ASP A 248 24.09 7.29 14.99
C ASP A 248 23.69 8.77 14.89
N ARG A 249 23.68 9.45 16.03
CA ARG A 249 23.41 10.88 16.12
C ARG A 249 24.35 11.71 15.24
N ASN A 250 25.64 11.39 15.24
CA ASN A 250 26.63 12.16 14.48
C ASN A 250 26.41 11.99 12.98
N SER A 251 26.14 10.77 12.54
CA SER A 251 25.82 10.43 11.16
C SER A 251 24.56 11.17 10.71
N TYR A 252 23.51 11.21 11.53
CA TYR A 252 22.29 11.99 11.24
C TYR A 252 22.57 13.47 11.03
N ILE A 253 23.35 14.09 11.91
CA ILE A 253 23.71 15.51 11.81
C ILE A 253 24.52 15.76 10.53
N GLN A 254 25.50 14.92 10.24
CA GLN A 254 26.32 15.05 9.03
C GLN A 254 25.50 14.87 7.75
N ILE A 255 24.65 13.84 7.68
CA ILE A 255 23.77 13.59 6.54
C ILE A 255 22.83 14.78 6.32
N THR A 256 22.25 15.33 7.38
CA THR A 256 21.39 16.51 7.28
C THR A 256 22.12 17.71 6.67
N LYS A 257 23.36 17.97 7.12
CA LYS A 257 24.21 19.04 6.56
C LYS A 257 24.54 18.79 5.09
N MET A 258 24.89 17.56 4.72
CA MET A 258 25.20 17.19 3.34
C MET A 258 23.97 17.34 2.42
N LEU A 259 22.78 16.93 2.88
CA LEU A 259 21.54 17.08 2.11
C LEU A 259 21.16 18.55 1.85
N LYS A 260 21.34 19.41 2.87
CA LYS A 260 21.05 20.86 2.78
C LYS A 260 22.12 21.64 2.02
N SER A 261 23.28 21.05 1.73
CA SER A 261 24.34 21.68 0.95
C SER A 261 23.87 22.00 -0.46
N ASP A 262 24.38 23.09 -1.05
CA ASP A 262 24.20 23.42 -2.47
C ASP A 262 25.07 22.53 -3.39
N ASP A 263 26.02 21.79 -2.82
CA ASP A 263 26.88 20.86 -3.54
C ASP A 263 26.14 19.53 -3.81
N GLU A 264 25.94 19.21 -5.09
CA GLU A 264 25.29 17.97 -5.51
C GLU A 264 26.07 16.72 -5.09
N ASP A 265 27.40 16.78 -5.02
CA ASP A 265 28.21 15.63 -4.63
C ASP A 265 28.01 15.29 -3.14
N ASN A 266 27.84 16.31 -2.29
CA ASN A 266 27.46 16.10 -0.89
C ASN A 266 26.10 15.39 -0.79
N ARG A 267 25.11 15.80 -1.60
CA ARG A 267 23.80 15.13 -1.63
C ARG A 267 23.92 13.70 -2.12
N ALA A 268 24.76 13.43 -3.13
CA ALA A 268 25.02 12.08 -3.62
C ALA A 268 25.59 11.19 -2.52
N VAL A 269 26.62 11.65 -1.82
CA VAL A 269 27.27 10.93 -0.71
C VAL A 269 26.28 10.65 0.42
N ALA A 270 25.47 11.64 0.81
CA ALA A 270 24.44 11.45 1.83
C ALA A 270 23.46 10.32 1.48
N LEU A 271 22.96 10.31 0.25
CA LEU A 271 22.02 9.28 -0.22
C LEU A 271 22.68 7.89 -0.30
N GLU A 272 23.97 7.83 -0.64
CA GLU A 272 24.74 6.58 -0.65
C GLU A 272 24.99 6.03 0.76
N ILE A 273 25.32 6.89 1.73
CA ILE A 273 25.45 6.49 3.13
C ILE A 273 24.12 5.91 3.63
N MET A 274 23.01 6.62 3.38
CA MET A 274 21.68 6.16 3.74
C MET A 274 21.32 4.81 3.11
N ALA A 275 21.63 4.61 1.82
CA ALA A 275 21.27 3.39 1.09
C ALA A 275 22.02 2.13 1.57
N ASN A 276 23.19 2.31 2.17
CA ASN A 276 24.12 1.22 2.51
C ASN A 276 24.33 1.03 4.02
N CYS A 277 23.75 1.88 4.88
CA CYS A 277 23.80 1.68 6.33
C CYS A 277 22.99 0.47 6.79
N GLN A 278 23.25 0.03 8.02
CA GLN A 278 22.47 -1.04 8.65
C GLN A 278 21.06 -0.55 8.92
N THR A 279 20.12 -0.99 8.08
CA THR A 279 18.84 -0.30 7.92
C THR A 279 17.96 -0.39 9.16
N ASP A 280 17.96 -1.52 9.86
CA ASP A 280 17.09 -1.75 11.01
C ASP A 280 17.55 -1.01 12.26
N GLU A 281 18.86 -1.05 12.58
CA GLU A 281 19.41 -0.25 13.68
C GLU A 281 19.39 1.25 13.38
N SER A 282 19.44 1.63 12.09
CA SER A 282 19.35 3.03 11.67
C SER A 282 17.92 3.56 11.54
N HIS A 283 16.89 2.75 11.82
CA HIS A 283 15.51 3.03 11.42
C HIS A 283 15.02 4.38 11.94
N THR A 284 15.29 4.71 13.20
CA THR A 284 14.94 6.00 13.78
C THR A 284 15.51 7.17 12.98
N TYR A 285 16.81 7.16 12.70
CA TYR A 285 17.48 8.25 12.00
C TYR A 285 17.05 8.35 10.53
N LEU A 286 16.91 7.21 9.86
CA LEU A 286 16.39 7.15 8.49
C LEU A 286 14.97 7.71 8.41
N ALA A 287 14.09 7.33 9.34
CA ALA A 287 12.72 7.84 9.41
C ALA A 287 12.68 9.37 9.59
N LEU A 288 13.53 9.92 10.46
CA LEU A 288 13.64 11.39 10.63
C LEU A 288 14.17 12.09 9.37
N LEU A 289 15.17 11.50 8.69
CA LEU A 289 15.67 12.02 7.42
C LEU A 289 14.59 12.00 6.33
N PHE A 290 13.83 10.91 6.20
CA PHE A 290 12.72 10.83 5.25
C PHE A 290 11.55 11.75 5.60
N ALA A 291 11.28 11.99 6.89
CA ALA A 291 10.25 12.92 7.30
C ALA A 291 10.63 14.38 6.99
N PHE A 292 11.82 14.81 7.44
CA PHE A 292 12.18 16.23 7.46
C PHE A 292 13.06 16.67 6.28
N GLN A 293 13.83 15.77 5.67
CA GLN A 293 14.79 16.11 4.61
C GLN A 293 14.38 15.61 3.21
N HIS A 294 13.18 15.03 3.07
CA HIS A 294 12.64 14.51 1.81
C HIS A 294 12.80 15.47 0.62
N GLU A 295 12.51 16.75 0.84
CA GLU A 295 12.54 17.78 -0.18
C GLU A 295 13.93 17.96 -0.79
N TYR A 296 14.99 17.85 0.01
CA TYR A 296 16.37 17.91 -0.46
C TYR A 296 16.79 16.65 -1.21
N MET A 297 16.19 15.50 -0.88
CA MET A 297 16.48 14.23 -1.52
C MET A 297 15.79 14.07 -2.88
N ARG A 298 14.52 14.47 -3.01
CA ARG A 298 13.65 14.14 -4.16
C ARG A 298 14.10 14.72 -5.50
N TYR A 299 14.84 15.82 -5.47
CA TYR A 299 15.32 16.51 -6.66
C TYR A 299 16.69 16.04 -7.13
N HIS A 300 17.39 15.23 -6.34
CA HIS A 300 18.71 14.75 -6.70
C HIS A 300 18.64 13.50 -7.61
N LYS A 301 19.59 13.33 -8.53
CA LYS A 301 19.62 12.21 -9.48
C LYS A 301 19.65 10.83 -8.78
N ASN A 302 20.34 10.73 -7.64
CA ASN A 302 20.43 9.48 -6.86
C ASN A 302 19.10 9.08 -6.19
N TRP A 303 18.08 9.95 -6.17
CA TRP A 303 16.73 9.61 -5.73
C TRP A 303 16.14 8.38 -6.43
N ASN A 304 16.46 8.26 -7.74
CA ASN A 304 16.02 7.15 -8.57
C ASN A 304 17.06 6.04 -8.70
N HIS A 305 18.21 6.17 -8.05
CA HIS A 305 19.22 5.10 -8.01
C HIS A 305 18.64 3.87 -7.33
N VAL A 306 18.94 2.68 -7.86
CA VAL A 306 18.28 1.43 -7.47
C VAL A 306 18.41 1.14 -5.97
N ASN A 307 19.58 1.36 -5.36
CA ASN A 307 19.81 1.11 -3.93
C ASN A 307 19.03 2.09 -3.05
N PHE A 308 19.03 3.38 -3.39
CA PHE A 308 18.29 4.39 -2.63
C PHE A 308 16.77 4.25 -2.83
N LYS A 309 16.33 3.87 -4.03
CA LYS A 309 14.91 3.59 -4.32
C LYS A 309 14.37 2.44 -3.47
N ALA A 310 15.15 1.38 -3.28
CA ALA A 310 14.78 0.27 -2.40
C ALA A 310 14.61 0.74 -0.95
N LEU A 311 15.57 1.52 -0.44
CA LEU A 311 15.47 2.14 0.88
C LEU A 311 14.23 3.03 0.99
N ARG A 312 14.01 3.93 0.02
CA ARG A 312 12.86 4.82 -0.01
C ARG A 312 11.54 4.08 0.05
N GLN A 313 11.40 2.95 -0.65
CA GLN A 313 10.18 2.15 -0.61
C GLN A 313 9.90 1.58 0.78
N LYS A 314 10.95 1.22 1.56
CA LYS A 314 10.82 0.80 2.95
C LYS A 314 10.39 1.94 3.88
N PHE A 315 10.78 3.18 3.58
CA PHE A 315 10.49 4.37 4.40
C PHE A 315 9.40 5.30 3.81
N ASP A 316 8.64 4.85 2.82
CA ASP A 316 7.66 5.67 2.09
C ASP A 316 6.57 6.26 3.01
N GLU A 317 6.20 5.54 4.07
CA GLU A 317 5.20 6.00 5.04
C GLU A 317 5.62 7.29 5.77
N TYR A 318 6.93 7.54 5.93
CA TYR A 318 7.44 8.73 6.60
C TYR A 318 7.42 9.98 5.71
N ILE A 319 7.36 9.80 4.38
CA ILE A 319 7.29 10.89 3.40
C ILE A 319 5.87 11.47 3.34
N ARG A 320 4.84 10.66 3.60
CA ARG A 320 3.42 11.02 3.41
C ARG A 320 2.91 12.09 4.36
N SER A 321 3.68 12.42 5.40
CA SER A 321 3.40 13.45 6.39
C SER A 321 3.95 14.81 5.97
N SER A 322 3.59 15.33 4.79
CA SER A 322 4.29 16.49 4.21
C SER A 322 3.85 17.88 4.72
N GLU A 323 2.75 17.98 5.48
CA GLU A 323 2.24 19.27 5.98
C GLU A 323 2.79 19.62 7.37
N TRP A 324 4.09 19.96 7.43
CA TRP A 324 4.80 20.24 8.70
C TRP A 324 4.37 21.53 9.42
N THR A 325 3.48 22.32 8.83
CA THR A 325 2.83 23.46 9.47
C THR A 325 1.60 23.07 10.29
N ARG A 326 1.25 21.78 10.33
CA ARG A 326 0.06 21.27 11.04
C ARG A 326 0.43 20.20 12.06
N GLY A 327 -0.13 20.32 13.25
CA GLY A 327 0.14 19.41 14.38
C GLY A 327 -0.17 17.93 14.07
N TYR A 328 -1.19 17.64 13.26
CA TYR A 328 -1.58 16.26 12.94
C TYR A 328 -0.48 15.48 12.20
N SER A 329 0.42 16.16 11.47
CA SER A 329 1.56 15.56 10.77
C SER A 329 2.57 14.98 11.78
N TYR A 330 2.83 15.72 12.86
CA TYR A 330 3.69 15.26 13.95
C TYR A 330 3.05 14.10 14.72
N ASP A 331 1.74 14.16 14.98
CA ASP A 331 0.99 13.05 15.57
C ASP A 331 1.12 11.77 14.73
N TYR A 332 0.99 11.89 13.41
CA TYR A 332 1.16 10.77 12.49
C TYR A 332 2.59 10.20 12.55
N LEU A 333 3.61 11.07 12.55
CA LEU A 333 5.01 10.65 12.64
C LEU A 333 5.30 9.90 13.96
N VAL A 334 4.86 10.43 15.10
CA VAL A 334 5.02 9.78 16.42
C VAL A 334 4.34 8.42 16.45
N LYS A 335 3.09 8.34 15.97
CA LYS A 335 2.34 7.07 15.88
C LYS A 335 3.06 6.05 14.98
N THR A 336 3.60 6.50 13.86
CA THR A 336 4.29 5.66 12.89
C THR A 336 5.62 5.15 13.44
N LEU A 337 6.42 6.01 14.07
CA LEU A 337 7.66 5.61 14.76
C LEU A 337 7.37 4.62 15.89
N SER A 338 6.33 4.86 16.69
CA SER A 338 5.94 3.94 17.76
C SER A 338 5.53 2.57 17.24
N ARG A 339 4.72 2.53 16.16
CA ARG A 339 4.31 1.27 15.50
C ARG A 339 5.51 0.45 15.02
N ASN A 340 6.55 1.13 14.55
CA ASN A 340 7.76 0.49 14.02
C ASN A 340 8.88 0.34 15.06
N ASN A 341 8.57 0.49 16.36
CA ASN A 341 9.55 0.38 17.46
C ASN A 341 10.78 1.31 17.30
N ALA A 342 10.59 2.46 16.64
CA ALA A 342 11.64 3.42 16.28
C ALA A 342 11.49 4.77 17.02
N LEU A 343 10.53 4.89 17.92
CA LEU A 343 10.31 6.09 18.72
C LEU A 343 11.33 6.15 19.87
N THR A 344 12.38 6.96 19.73
CA THR A 344 13.40 7.17 20.75
C THR A 344 13.30 8.56 21.36
N GLU A 345 14.00 8.78 22.48
CA GLU A 345 14.10 10.11 23.09
C GLU A 345 14.67 11.14 22.13
N TYR A 346 15.70 10.77 21.35
CA TYR A 346 16.29 11.65 20.35
C TYR A 346 15.28 12.04 19.26
N ALA A 347 14.53 11.07 18.73
CA ALA A 347 13.48 11.36 17.74
C ALA A 347 12.43 12.31 18.30
N MET A 348 12.04 12.11 19.56
CA MET A 348 11.10 12.99 20.23
C MET A 348 11.59 14.43 20.33
N ARG A 349 12.85 14.64 20.68
CA ARG A 349 13.45 15.98 20.73
C ARG A 349 13.42 16.66 19.36
N ILE A 350 13.79 15.94 18.30
CA ILE A 350 13.74 16.46 16.93
C ILE A 350 12.31 16.84 16.51
N ILE A 351 11.35 15.96 16.80
CA ILE A 351 9.93 16.15 16.46
C ILE A 351 9.34 17.34 17.23
N ALA A 352 9.59 17.42 18.55
CA ALA A 352 9.09 18.49 19.39
C ALA A 352 9.64 19.86 18.95
N LYS A 353 10.95 19.94 18.71
CA LYS A 353 11.57 21.17 18.21
C LYS A 353 11.03 21.59 16.85
N SER A 354 10.93 20.66 15.90
CA SER A 354 10.34 20.96 14.59
C SER A 354 8.87 21.40 14.70
N MET A 355 8.07 20.78 15.57
CA MET A 355 6.69 21.18 15.80
C MET A 355 6.60 22.57 16.42
N PHE A 356 7.47 22.86 17.39
CA PHE A 356 7.57 24.18 18.00
C PHE A 356 7.87 25.25 16.94
N GLU A 357 8.92 25.06 16.15
CA GLU A 357 9.36 26.02 15.14
C GLU A 357 8.32 26.22 14.01
N GLN A 358 7.85 25.11 13.43
CA GLN A 358 7.04 25.14 12.19
C GLN A 358 5.55 25.34 12.44
N VAL A 359 5.05 24.99 13.62
CA VAL A 359 3.62 25.12 13.96
C VAL A 359 3.43 26.27 14.92
N LEU A 360 4.01 26.21 16.12
CA LEU A 360 3.71 27.19 17.17
C LEU A 360 4.33 28.55 16.83
N SER A 361 5.65 28.63 16.73
CA SER A 361 6.36 29.89 16.52
C SER A 361 5.95 30.57 15.22
N SER A 362 5.85 29.80 14.12
CA SER A 362 5.38 30.32 12.83
C SER A 362 3.94 30.84 12.90
N THR A 363 2.99 30.09 13.48
CA THR A 363 1.58 30.49 13.53
C THR A 363 1.34 31.68 14.44
N PHE A 364 2.06 31.77 15.57
CA PHE A 364 1.93 32.88 16.51
C PHE A 364 2.81 34.09 16.16
N GLY A 365 3.65 33.99 15.12
CA GLY A 365 4.59 35.05 14.75
C GLY A 365 5.65 35.32 15.81
N ILE A 366 5.94 34.33 16.66
CA ILE A 366 6.93 34.43 17.73
C ILE A 366 8.30 34.27 17.08
N THR A 367 8.91 35.41 16.77
CA THR A 367 10.27 35.52 16.25
C THR A 367 11.18 36.08 17.35
N GLY A 368 12.49 36.15 17.11
CA GLY A 368 13.45 36.71 18.09
C GLY A 368 13.18 38.15 18.53
N ASN A 369 12.28 38.88 17.86
CA ASN A 369 11.83 40.23 18.22
C ASN A 369 10.41 40.28 18.81
N SER A 370 9.81 39.12 19.11
CA SER A 370 8.48 39.02 19.70
C SER A 370 8.47 39.56 21.14
N VAL A 371 7.40 40.23 21.53
CA VAL A 371 7.16 40.65 22.93
C VAL A 371 6.65 39.49 23.81
N PHE A 372 6.18 38.41 23.18
CA PHE A 372 5.77 37.18 23.84
C PHE A 372 6.82 36.11 23.62
N GLU A 373 7.14 35.40 24.70
CA GLU A 373 8.06 34.26 24.72
C GLU A 373 7.27 32.98 24.99
N ILE A 374 7.54 31.94 24.21
CA ILE A 374 7.09 30.57 24.46
C ILE A 374 8.35 29.72 24.34
N ASP A 375 8.55 28.80 25.28
CA ASP A 375 9.71 27.91 25.32
C ASP A 375 9.34 26.51 24.79
N GLU A 376 10.32 25.78 24.26
CA GLU A 376 10.12 24.41 23.74
C GLU A 376 9.58 23.44 24.80
N SER A 377 9.86 23.69 26.10
CA SER A 377 9.39 22.84 27.21
C SER A 377 7.87 22.77 27.36
N VAL A 378 7.10 23.65 26.71
CA VAL A 378 5.64 23.58 26.73
C VAL A 378 5.09 22.37 25.94
N LEU A 379 5.89 21.80 25.03
CA LEU A 379 5.51 20.62 24.26
C LEU A 379 6.00 19.35 24.95
N THR A 380 5.06 18.62 25.54
CA THR A 380 5.30 17.31 26.13
C THR A 380 4.36 16.26 25.54
N LEU A 381 4.85 15.02 25.42
CA LEU A 381 3.97 13.90 25.09
C LEU A 381 3.03 13.61 26.24
N ARG A 382 1.82 13.16 25.91
CA ARG A 382 0.93 12.53 26.88
C ARG A 382 1.62 11.30 27.47
N GLU A 383 1.35 11.02 28.74
CA GLU A 383 1.96 9.93 29.52
C GLU A 383 1.87 8.57 28.82
N GLU A 384 0.73 8.30 28.18
CA GLU A 384 0.48 7.08 27.38
C GLU A 384 1.48 6.87 26.23
N TRP A 385 2.08 7.95 25.69
CA TRP A 385 3.07 7.89 24.62
C TRP A 385 4.50 7.87 25.15
N LEU A 386 4.76 8.46 26.33
CA LEU A 386 6.07 8.39 26.99
C LEU A 386 6.46 6.94 27.28
N SER A 387 5.49 6.11 27.68
CA SER A 387 5.71 4.67 27.91
C SER A 387 6.14 3.89 26.67
N LYS A 388 5.95 4.44 25.46
CA LYS A 388 6.30 3.83 24.17
C LYS A 388 7.64 4.33 23.62
N VAL A 389 8.31 5.22 24.32
CA VAL A 389 9.63 5.73 23.94
C VAL A 389 10.69 4.72 24.38
N ASN A 390 11.45 4.22 23.42
CA ASN A 390 12.57 3.32 23.69
C ASN A 390 13.71 4.10 24.35
N GLY A 391 14.21 3.57 25.48
CA GLY A 391 15.35 4.13 26.22
C GLY A 391 15.02 5.18 27.29
N ALA A 392 13.80 5.17 27.84
CA ALA A 392 13.32 6.20 28.78
C ALA A 392 14.27 6.54 29.95
N ARG A 393 14.90 7.72 29.87
CA ARG A 393 15.00 8.66 31.00
C ARG A 393 14.48 10.03 30.56
N VAL A 394 13.76 10.63 31.49
CA VAL A 394 12.99 11.88 31.33
C VAL A 394 13.93 13.05 31.01
N PHE A 395 13.45 13.91 30.11
CA PHE A 395 13.99 15.23 29.74
C PHE A 395 14.97 15.86 30.74
N GLU A 396 16.27 15.71 30.48
CA GLU A 396 17.23 16.75 30.85
C GLU A 396 17.45 17.65 29.63
N VAL A 397 17.14 18.94 29.79
CA VAL A 397 17.44 19.98 28.82
C VAL A 397 18.96 20.07 28.72
N VAL A 398 19.52 19.57 27.62
CA VAL A 398 20.88 19.86 27.23
C VAL A 398 20.76 20.67 25.95
N GLU A 399 21.16 21.95 26.04
CA GLU A 399 21.35 22.80 24.86
C GLU A 399 22.39 22.14 23.96
N GLU A 400 21.96 21.60 22.83
CA GLU A 400 22.86 21.12 21.78
C GLU A 400 22.32 21.51 20.41
N ASP A 401 23.25 21.87 19.52
CA ASP A 401 23.03 22.26 18.13
C ASP A 401 22.33 21.15 17.33
N LEU A 402 21.00 21.14 17.40
CA LEU A 402 20.18 20.35 16.51
C LEU A 402 20.20 20.99 15.10
N PRO A 403 20.40 20.20 14.03
CA PRO A 403 20.71 20.71 12.69
C PRO A 403 19.46 21.19 11.94
N PHE A 404 18.85 22.27 12.41
CA PHE A 404 17.71 22.92 11.76
C PHE A 404 18.17 24.10 10.92
#